data_AF-A0A2P8HQ46-F1
#
_entry.id   AF-A0A2P8HQ46-F1
#
_cell.length_a   1.000
_cell.length_b   1.000
_cell.length_c   1.000
_cell.angle_alpha   90.00
_cell.angle_beta   90.00
_cell.angle_gamma   90.00
#
_symmetry.space_group_name_H-M   'P 1'
#
loop_
_entity.id
_entity.type
_entity.pdbx_description
1 polymer ?
#
loop_
_entity_poly.entity_id
_entity_poly.type
_entity_poly.pdbx_seq_one_letter_code
_entity_poly.pdbx_strand_id
1 'polypeptide(L)'
;MKKAKIILTVTILLATIGGAIAFKTRQMFPYYKNDNSFRCTVPIKTLLTTTIASDPSAFTTRLSIFSTSGSCSVLTVKTSF
;
A
#
# COMPACT_ATOMS: atom_id res chain seq x y z
N MET A 1 -33.00 17.25 -21.47
CA MET A 1 -32.50 17.51 -20.09
C MET A 1 -32.65 16.34 -19.12
N LYS A 2 -33.82 15.68 -19.01
CA LYS A 2 -34.06 14.65 -17.98
C LYS A 2 -33.14 13.42 -18.04
N LYS A 3 -32.83 12.91 -19.25
CA LYS A 3 -31.94 11.74 -19.44
C LYS A 3 -30.49 12.01 -19.01
N ALA A 4 -29.97 13.21 -19.27
CA ALA A 4 -28.62 13.59 -18.87
C ALA A 4 -28.45 13.62 -17.34
N LYS A 5 -29.47 14.12 -16.62
CA LYS A 5 -29.45 14.10 -15.14
C LYS A 5 -29.39 12.69 -14.59
N ILE A 6 -30.14 11.74 -15.16
CA ILE A 6 -30.17 10.34 -14.72
C ILE A 6 -28.82 9.66 -14.94
N ILE A 7 -28.20 9.87 -16.10
CA ILE A 7 -26.87 9.30 -16.40
C ILE A 7 -25.83 9.85 -15.41
N LEU A 8 -25.88 11.16 -15.12
CA LEU A 8 -24.96 11.79 -14.17
C LEU A 8 -25.07 11.18 -12.77
N THR A 9 -26.29 10.99 -12.25
CA THR A 9 -26.49 10.38 -10.93
C THR A 9 -26.00 8.94 -10.87
N VAL A 10 -26.27 8.14 -11.90
CA VAL A 10 -25.78 6.74 -11.96
C VAL A 10 -24.25 6.69 -11.96
N THR A 11 -23.60 7.59 -12.69
CA THR A 11 -22.13 7.64 -12.77
C THR A 11 -21.51 8.02 -11.42
N ILE A 12 -22.11 8.98 -10.70
CA ILE A 12 -21.68 9.36 -9.35
C ILE A 12 -21.87 8.18 -8.38
N LEU A 13 -23.00 7.49 -8.45
CA LEU A 13 -23.25 6.32 -7.60
C LEU A 13 -22.19 5.23 -7.85
N LEU A 14 -21.90 4.94 -9.12
CA LEU A 14 -20.92 3.91 -9.47
C LEU A 14 -19.50 4.29 -9.03
N ALA A 15 -19.13 5.56 -9.17
CA ALA A 15 -17.83 6.08 -8.72
C ALA A 15 -17.68 6.01 -7.19
N THR A 16 -18.73 6.35 -6.44
CA THR A 16 -18.68 6.28 -4.96
C THR A 16 -18.60 4.85 -4.46
N ILE A 17 -19.41 3.93 -5.02
CA ILE A 17 -19.39 2.51 -4.66
C ILE A 17 -18.05 1.87 -5.07
N GLY A 18 -17.60 2.12 -6.31
CA GLY A 18 -16.32 1.64 -6.80
C GLY A 18 -15.13 2.16 -5.98
N GLY A 19 -15.14 3.44 -5.62
CA GLY A 19 -14.13 4.06 -4.76
C GLY A 19 -14.11 3.48 -3.35
N ALA A 20 -15.29 3.25 -2.74
CA ALA A 20 -15.40 2.64 -1.42
C ALA A 20 -14.88 1.19 -1.40
N ILE A 21 -15.21 0.41 -2.43
CA ILE A 21 -14.72 -0.96 -2.58
C ILE A 21 -13.20 -0.96 -2.79
N ALA A 22 -12.69 -0.11 -3.69
CA ALA A 22 -11.26 0.01 -3.98
C ALA A 22 -10.44 0.48 -2.76
N PHE A 23 -11.02 1.30 -1.87
CA PHE A 23 -10.38 1.68 -0.62
C PHE A 23 -10.37 0.52 0.38
N LYS A 24 -11.47 -0.22 0.48
CA LYS A 24 -11.60 -1.37 1.40
C LYS A 24 -10.72 -2.56 0.99
N THR A 25 -10.49 -2.78 -0.30
CA THR A 25 -9.64 -3.88 -0.80
C THR A 25 -8.14 -3.60 -0.65
N ARG A 26 -7.73 -2.41 -0.18
CA ARG A 26 -6.33 -2.12 0.14
C ARG A 26 -5.87 -3.01 1.31
N GLN A 27 -5.18 -4.09 0.98
CA GLN A 27 -4.55 -4.94 1.99
C GLN A 27 -3.26 -4.28 2.48
N MET A 28 -3.23 -3.99 3.77
CA MET A 28 -2.00 -3.63 4.47
C MET A 28 -1.33 -4.92 4.94
N PHE A 29 -0.07 -5.10 4.59
CA PHE A 29 0.70 -6.28 4.99
C PHE A 29 1.62 -5.93 6.17
N PRO A 30 1.68 -6.77 7.21
CA PRO A 30 2.63 -6.59 8.30
C PRO A 30 4.02 -7.04 7.87
N TYR A 31 5.01 -6.17 8.03
CA TYR A 31 6.43 -6.45 7.80
C TYR A 31 7.26 -6.05 9.00
N TYR A 32 8.32 -6.77 9.32
CA TYR A 32 9.29 -6.36 10.32
C TYR A 32 10.31 -5.39 9.72
N LYS A 33 10.65 -4.32 10.44
CA LYS A 33 11.73 -3.38 10.10
C LYS A 33 12.91 -3.50 11.07
N ASN A 34 14.07 -3.02 10.64
CA ASN A 34 15.24 -2.87 11.50
C ASN A 34 14.98 -1.85 12.61
N ASP A 35 15.34 -2.22 13.84
CA ASP A 35 15.48 -1.31 14.96
C ASP A 35 16.86 -0.61 14.96
N ASN A 36 17.07 0.31 15.92
CA ASN A 36 18.35 1.03 16.07
C ASN A 36 19.53 0.10 16.43
N SER A 37 19.27 -1.15 16.81
CA SER A 37 20.27 -2.18 17.10
C SER A 37 20.44 -3.19 15.96
N PHE A 38 19.96 -2.86 14.75
CA PHE A 38 19.99 -3.71 13.56
C PHE A 38 19.27 -5.05 13.69
N ARG A 39 18.31 -5.16 14.61
CA ARG A 39 17.45 -6.34 14.77
C ARG A 39 16.12 -6.13 14.08
N CYS A 40 15.59 -7.19 13.50
CA CYS A 40 14.32 -7.15 12.78
C CYS A 40 13.17 -7.49 13.75
N THR A 41 12.64 -6.51 14.47
CA THR A 41 11.82 -6.76 15.68
C THR A 41 10.47 -6.04 15.71
N VAL A 42 10.27 -4.99 14.91
CA VAL A 42 9.04 -4.17 14.98
C VAL A 42 8.20 -4.34 13.72
N PRO A 43 6.93 -4.80 13.82
CA PRO A 43 6.03 -4.86 12.69
C PRO A 43 5.57 -3.44 12.29
N ILE A 44 5.71 -3.11 11.01
CA ILE A 44 5.11 -1.98 10.34
C ILE A 44 4.03 -2.48 9.37
N LYS A 45 2.99 -1.68 9.15
CA LYS A 45 1.95 -1.96 8.16
C LYS A 45 2.26 -1.13 6.91
N THR A 46 2.52 -1.79 5.78
CA THR A 46 2.73 -1.09 4.51
C THR A 46 1.69 -1.50 3.48
N LEU A 47 1.34 -0.55 2.62
CA LEU A 47 0.53 -0.81 1.44
C LEU A 47 1.41 -1.52 0.42
N LEU A 48 0.94 -2.65 -0.11
CA LEU A 48 1.57 -3.26 -1.29
C LEU A 48 1.18 -2.45 -2.53
N THR A 49 1.68 -1.22 -2.65
CA THR A 49 1.60 -0.51 -3.93
C THR A 49 2.70 -1.08 -4.80
N THR A 50 2.39 -2.17 -5.52
CA THR A 50 3.21 -2.68 -6.64
C THR A 50 3.19 -1.62 -7.75
N THR A 51 3.91 -0.52 -7.55
CA THR A 51 4.20 0.42 -8.60
C THR A 51 5.44 -0.06 -9.34
N ILE A 52 5.37 0.04 -10.66
CA ILE A 52 6.45 -0.27 -11.60
C ILE A 52 7.72 0.43 -11.10
N ALA A 53 8.88 -0.23 -11.23
CA ALA A 53 10.18 0.20 -10.72
C ALA A 53 10.63 1.64 -11.08
N SER A 54 9.86 2.35 -11.88
CA SER A 54 10.12 3.68 -12.43
C SER A 54 9.59 4.87 -11.60
N ASP A 55 8.87 4.66 -10.49
CA ASP A 55 8.35 5.79 -9.69
C ASP A 55 9.51 6.51 -8.94
N PRO A 56 9.79 7.81 -9.21
CA PRO A 56 10.89 8.54 -8.59
C PRO A 56 10.72 8.76 -7.08
N SER A 57 9.51 8.57 -6.54
CA SER A 57 9.14 8.84 -5.14
C SER A 57 9.43 7.67 -4.21
N ALA A 58 9.85 6.53 -4.76
CA ALA A 58 9.83 5.29 -4.05
C ALA A 58 11.23 4.88 -3.58
N PHE A 59 11.33 4.50 -2.30
CA PHE A 59 12.58 4.32 -1.58
C PHE A 59 12.82 2.86 -1.18
N THR A 60 14.08 2.44 -1.13
CA THR A 60 14.46 1.08 -0.72
C THR A 60 14.43 0.96 0.80
N THR A 61 13.44 0.26 1.34
CA THR A 61 13.38 -0.12 2.76
C THR A 61 13.77 -1.57 2.97
N ARG A 62 14.55 -1.86 4.03
CA ARG A 62 14.82 -3.24 4.46
C ARG A 62 13.68 -3.76 5.31
N LEU A 63 12.96 -4.75 4.80
CA LEU A 63 11.79 -5.34 5.44
C LEU A 63 11.90 -6.87 5.44
N SER A 64 11.34 -7.51 6.45
CA SER A 64 11.24 -8.98 6.54
C SER A 64 9.81 -9.39 6.84
N ILE A 65 9.44 -10.60 6.44
CA ILE A 65 8.17 -11.24 6.84
C ILE A 65 8.27 -11.94 8.21
N PHE A 66 9.48 -12.12 8.74
CA PHE A 66 9.73 -12.74 10.05
C PHE A 66 10.63 -11.87 10.94
N SER A 67 10.41 -11.96 12.25
CA SER A 67 11.30 -11.38 13.26
C SER A 67 12.61 -12.16 13.28
N THR A 68 13.74 -11.46 13.26
CA THR A 68 15.07 -12.07 13.32
C THR A 68 15.97 -11.29 14.27
N SER A 69 16.95 -11.99 14.86
CA SER A 69 17.97 -11.41 15.73
C SER A 69 19.05 -10.62 14.96
N GLY A 70 19.02 -10.64 13.62
CA GLY A 70 19.87 -9.86 12.74
C GLY A 70 19.08 -8.85 11.90
N SER A 71 19.75 -8.24 10.92
CA SER A 71 19.09 -7.30 10.03
C SER A 71 18.00 -7.98 9.19
N CYS A 72 16.90 -7.28 8.95
CA CYS A 72 15.89 -7.67 7.98
C CYS A 72 16.55 -7.90 6.62
N SER A 73 16.09 -8.93 5.91
CA SER A 73 16.44 -9.14 4.51
C SER A 73 16.08 -7.90 3.68
N VAL A 74 16.78 -7.66 2.58
CA VAL A 74 16.45 -6.56 1.67
C VAL A 74 15.25 -7.01 0.82
N LEU A 75 14.04 -6.96 1.38
CA LEU A 75 12.84 -6.91 0.54
C LEU A 75 12.76 -5.50 -0.04
N THR A 76 13.10 -5.36 -1.33
CA THR A 76 12.89 -4.09 -2.04
C THR A 76 11.40 -3.86 -2.20
N VAL A 77 10.82 -3.08 -1.31
CA VAL A 77 9.43 -2.61 -1.41
C VAL A 77 9.48 -1.13 -1.75
N LYS A 78 9.01 -0.76 -2.95
CA LYS A 78 8.86 0.64 -3.36
C LYS A 78 7.53 1.16 -2.81
N THR A 79 7.57 1.93 -1.73
CA THR A 79 6.39 2.58 -1.14
C THR A 79 6.24 3.99 -1.73
N SER A 80 5.08 4.29 -2.31
CA SER A 80 4.66 5.66 -2.66
C SER A 80 3.72 6.20 -1.58
N PHE A 81 3.98 7.42 -1.11
CA PHE A 81 3.12 8.15 -0.18
C PHE A 81 2.01 8.91 -0.92
#